data_AF-A0A7V7B3H7-F1
#
_entry.id   AF-A0A7V7B3H7-F1
#
_cell.length_a   1.000
_cell.length_b   1.000
_cell.length_c   1.000
_cell.angle_alpha   90.00
_cell.angle_beta   90.00
_cell.angle_gamma   90.00
#
_symmetry.space_group_name_H-M   'P 1'
#
loop_
_entity.id
_entity.type
_entity.pdbx_description
1 polymer ?
#
loop_
_entity_poly.entity_id
_entity_poly.type
_entity_poly.pdbx_seq_one_letter_code
_entity_poly.pdbx_strand_id
1 'polypeptide(L)'
;MIEQTLTPITPTNDPWEAYDDMKRFGKLQLTNIEFTTTTICNMRCEHCAVGYILQTRDPEPLPLDMLIRRLDEVDHLRAFSITGGEPML
;
A
#
# COMPACT_ATOMS: atom_id res chain seq x y z
N MET A 1 -11.50 -19.01 -19.10
CA MET A 1 -11.02 -18.71 -17.73
C MET A 1 -9.68 -19.39 -17.59
N ILE A 2 -8.59 -18.65 -17.46
CA ILE A 2 -7.27 -19.25 -17.23
C ILE A 2 -7.17 -19.44 -15.73
N GLU A 3 -7.32 -20.68 -15.27
CA GLU A 3 -7.11 -21.05 -13.88
C GLU A 3 -5.60 -21.05 -13.62
N GLN A 4 -5.04 -19.87 -13.31
CA GLN A 4 -3.66 -19.76 -12.89
C GLN A 4 -3.56 -20.26 -11.45
N THR A 5 -2.99 -21.44 -11.27
CA THR A 5 -2.66 -21.97 -9.94
C THR A 5 -1.56 -21.12 -9.34
N LEU A 6 -1.91 -20.20 -8.44
CA LEU A 6 -0.93 -19.39 -7.71
C LEU A 6 -0.12 -20.30 -6.79
N THR A 7 1.19 -20.08 -6.76
CA THR A 7 2.07 -20.76 -5.80
C THR A 7 1.62 -20.40 -4.38
N PRO A 8 1.49 -21.37 -3.46
CA PRO A 8 1.10 -21.09 -2.07
C PRO A 8 2.02 -20.06 -1.42
N ILE A 9 1.44 -19.16 -0.64
CA ILE A 9 2.20 -18.18 0.15
C ILE A 9 2.95 -18.93 1.25
N THR A 10 4.27 -18.72 1.33
CA THR A 10 5.14 -19.27 2.39
C THR A 10 6.15 -18.19 2.80
N PRO A 11 6.86 -18.35 3.93
CA PRO A 11 7.92 -17.40 4.31
C PRO A 11 9.03 -17.24 3.25
N THR A 12 9.21 -18.22 2.37
CA THR A 12 10.16 -18.17 1.25
C THR A 12 9.52 -17.75 -0.08
N ASN A 13 8.20 -17.58 -0.10
CA ASN A 13 7.41 -17.17 -1.26
C ASN A 13 6.37 -16.13 -0.79
N ASP A 14 6.88 -14.94 -0.47
CA ASP A 14 6.07 -13.78 -0.10
C ASP A 14 5.77 -12.96 -1.38
N PRO A 15 4.51 -12.94 -1.85
CA PRO A 15 4.15 -12.17 -3.04
C PRO A 15 4.33 -10.65 -2.85
N TRP A 16 4.48 -10.15 -1.63
CA TRP A 16 4.69 -8.73 -1.33
C TRP A 16 6.17 -8.36 -1.12
N GLU A 17 7.10 -9.30 -1.26
CA GLU A 17 8.54 -9.02 -1.18
C GLU A 17 8.98 -8.07 -2.30
N ALA A 18 9.24 -6.81 -1.93
CA ALA A 18 9.61 -5.75 -2.88
C ALA A 18 11.01 -5.98 -3.49
N TYR A 19 11.90 -6.67 -2.78
CA TYR A 19 13.24 -6.92 -3.31
C TYR A 19 13.25 -7.93 -4.47
N ASP A 20 12.21 -8.75 -4.61
CA ASP A 20 12.04 -9.61 -5.77
C ASP A 20 11.82 -8.80 -7.06
N ASP A 21 11.26 -7.60 -6.98
CA ASP A 21 11.15 -6.69 -8.13
C ASP A 21 12.53 -6.17 -8.55
N MET A 22 13.42 -5.87 -7.60
CA MET A 22 14.80 -5.49 -7.90
C MET A 22 15.56 -6.64 -8.59
N LYS A 23 15.39 -7.88 -8.12
CA LYS A 23 15.95 -9.08 -8.77
C LYS A 23 15.40 -9.26 -10.19
N ARG A 24 14.10 -9.04 -10.38
CA ARG A 24 13.38 -9.25 -11.65
C ARG A 24 13.73 -8.20 -12.70
N PHE A 25 13.71 -6.92 -12.34
CA PHE A 25 13.89 -5.82 -13.27
C PHE A 25 15.33 -5.29 -13.34
N GLY A 26 16.18 -5.63 -12.36
CA GLY A 26 17.57 -5.16 -12.26
C GLY A 26 17.71 -3.67 -11.90
N LYS A 27 16.60 -3.00 -11.60
CA LYS A 27 16.52 -1.58 -11.23
C LYS A 27 15.26 -1.32 -10.40
N LEU A 28 15.24 -0.20 -9.69
CA LEU A 28 14.04 0.26 -8.99
C LEU A 28 12.92 0.52 -10.00
N GLN A 29 11.72 0.03 -9.68
CA GLN A 29 10.49 0.20 -10.46
C GLN A 29 9.34 0.53 -9.51
N LEU A 30 8.36 1.29 -10.00
CA LEU A 30 7.14 1.56 -9.25
C LEU A 30 6.22 0.34 -9.35
N THR A 31 6.25 -0.52 -8.33
CA THR A 31 5.47 -1.77 -8.30
C THR A 31 4.48 -1.85 -7.15
N ASN A 32 4.58 -0.94 -6.18
CA ASN A 32 3.70 -0.89 -5.02
C ASN A 32 3.24 0.56 -4.77
N ILE A 33 1.96 0.74 -4.50
CA ILE A 33 1.34 2.01 -4.12
C ILE A 33 0.55 1.79 -2.83
N GLU A 34 0.79 2.64 -1.84
CA GLU A 34 0.03 2.69 -0.60
C GLU A 34 -0.79 3.98 -0.51
N PHE A 35 -2.08 3.86 -0.19
CA PHE A 35 -2.96 4.99 0.09
C PHE A 35 -3.35 5.04 1.55
N THR A 36 -3.13 6.19 2.18
CA THR A 36 -3.61 6.50 3.53
C THR A 36 -5.01 7.09 3.44
N THR A 37 -5.99 6.41 4.04
CA THR A 37 -7.39 6.87 4.08
C THR A 37 -7.67 7.86 5.19
N THR A 38 -6.94 7.74 6.30
CA THR A 38 -7.02 8.66 7.44
C THR A 38 -5.67 8.76 8.14
N THR A 39 -5.35 9.97 8.59
CA THR A 39 -4.22 10.31 9.45
C THR A 39 -4.65 10.45 10.92
N ILE A 40 -5.93 10.22 11.22
CA ILE A 40 -6.46 10.22 12.58
C ILE A 40 -6.29 8.81 13.15
N CYS A 41 -5.67 8.71 14.32
CA CYS A 41 -5.58 7.46 15.08
C CYS A 41 -5.80 7.77 16.54
N ASN A 42 -6.67 7.01 17.21
CA ASN A 42 -6.89 7.12 18.65
C ASN A 42 -5.98 6.19 19.45
N MET A 43 -5.34 5.25 18.78
CA MET A 43 -4.32 4.41 19.40
C MET A 43 -3.00 5.20 19.47
N ARG A 44 -2.38 5.22 20.65
CA ARG A 44 -1.06 5.80 20.90
C ARG A 44 -0.04 4.69 21.08
N CYS A 45 0.03 3.80 20.09
CA CYS A 45 0.92 2.65 20.12
C CYS A 45 2.38 3.12 20.16
N GLU A 46 3.14 2.70 21.18
CA GLU A 46 4.56 3.06 21.37
C GLU A 46 5.44 2.72 20.16
N HIS A 47 5.04 1.69 19.41
CA HIS A 47 5.77 1.14 18.28
C HIS A 47 5.25 1.66 16.93
N CYS A 48 4.27 2.58 16.93
CA CYS A 48 3.74 3.12 15.68
C CYS A 48 4.76 4.07 15.04
N ALA A 49 5.32 3.65 13.92
CA ALA A 49 6.34 4.42 13.19
C ALA A 49 5.84 5.81 12.71
N VAL A 50 4.52 6.01 12.61
CA VAL A 50 3.89 7.22 12.08
C VAL A 50 3.22 8.08 13.15
N GLY A 51 3.49 7.83 14.44
CA GLY A 51 2.83 8.54 15.55
C GLY A 51 2.95 10.07 15.50
N TYR A 52 4.01 10.61 14.90
CA TYR A 52 4.22 12.06 14.72
C TYR A 52 3.50 12.65 13.50
N ILE A 53 3.06 11.80 12.56
CA ILE A 53 2.31 12.20 11.36
C ILE A 53 0.81 12.28 11.66
N LEU A 54 0.37 11.70 12.79
CA LEU A 54 -1.02 11.69 13.19
C LEU A 54 -1.57 13.11 13.35
N GLN A 55 -2.70 13.38 12.71
CA GLN A 55 -3.39 14.66 12.76
C GLN A 55 -4.69 14.55 13.56
N THR A 56 -5.20 15.68 14.03
CA THR A 56 -6.51 15.75 14.70
C THR A 56 -7.67 15.84 13.73
N ARG A 57 -7.38 16.03 12.44
CA ARG A 57 -8.35 16.12 11.35
C ARG A 57 -7.66 15.66 10.07
N ASP A 58 -8.38 14.94 9.23
CA ASP A 58 -7.92 14.58 7.90
C ASP A 58 -7.90 15.79 6.94
N PRO A 59 -6.94 15.82 6.00
CA PRO A 59 -6.94 16.80 4.93
C PRO A 59 -8.13 16.57 3.98
N GLU A 60 -8.32 17.49 3.03
CA GLU A 60 -9.29 17.29 1.95
C GLU A 60 -8.89 16.04 1.14
N PRO A 61 -9.79 15.04 0.98
CA PRO A 61 -9.46 13.80 0.29
C PRO A 61 -9.25 14.04 -1.21
N LEU A 62 -8.34 13.25 -1.79
CA LEU A 62 -8.14 13.23 -3.23
C LEU A 62 -9.35 12.60 -3.95
N PRO A 63 -9.73 13.08 -5.15
CA PRO A 63 -10.82 12.48 -5.91
C PRO A 63 -10.52 11.03 -6.30
N LEU A 64 -11.47 10.13 -6.03
CA LEU A 64 -11.32 8.69 -6.29
C LEU A 64 -11.11 8.37 -7.77
N ASP A 65 -11.81 9.06 -8.67
CA ASP A 65 -11.68 8.86 -10.11
C ASP A 65 -10.26 9.19 -10.61
N MET A 66 -9.66 10.24 -10.04
CA MET A 66 -8.27 10.59 -10.31
C MET A 66 -7.33 9.50 -9.79
N LEU A 67 -7.52 8.99 -8.56
CA LEU A 67 -6.68 7.93 -8.00
C LEU A 67 -6.69 6.67 -8.88
N ILE A 68 -7.88 6.22 -9.30
CA ILE A 68 -8.03 5.06 -10.19
C ILE A 68 -7.28 5.30 -11.51
N ARG A 69 -7.48 6.45 -12.15
CA ARG A 69 -6.77 6.79 -13.40
C ARG A 69 -5.25 6.81 -13.24
N ARG A 70 -4.73 7.24 -12.08
CA ARG A 70 -3.28 7.23 -11.81
C ARG A 70 -2.74 5.83 -11.56
N LEU A 71 -3.51 4.95 -10.92
CA LEU A 71 -3.12 3.55 -10.74
C LEU A 71 -3.00 2.82 -12.08
N ASP A 72 -3.90 3.10 -13.04
CA ASP A 72 -3.84 2.53 -14.39
C ASP A 72 -2.60 2.94 -15.18
N GLU A 73 -1.91 4.02 -14.80
CA GLU A 73 -0.68 4.50 -15.44
C GLU A 73 0.59 3.76 -14.94
N VAL A 74 0.47 2.93 -13.90
CA VAL A 74 1.61 2.21 -13.32
C VAL A 74 1.82 0.87 -14.03
N ASP A 75 2.74 0.85 -15.00
CA ASP A 75 3.03 -0.30 -15.90
C ASP A 75 3.27 -1.64 -15.19
N HIS A 76 3.84 -1.62 -13.99
CA HIS A 76 4.27 -2.80 -13.25
C HIS A 76 3.65 -2.87 -11.85
N LEU A 77 2.46 -2.29 -11.66
CA LEU A 77 1.76 -2.36 -10.39
C LEU A 77 1.49 -3.82 -10.00
N ARG A 78 2.02 -4.23 -8.85
CA ARG A 78 1.86 -5.57 -8.25
C ARG A 78 1.07 -5.53 -6.95
N ALA A 79 1.23 -4.45 -6.19
CA ALA A 79 0.60 -4.29 -4.89
C ALA A 79 -0.07 -2.92 -4.78
N PHE A 80 -1.27 -2.94 -4.21
CA PHE A 80 -2.03 -1.76 -3.84
C PHE A 80 -2.47 -1.97 -2.39
N SER A 81 -1.91 -1.18 -1.47
CA SER A 81 -2.28 -1.21 -0.06
C SER A 81 -3.12 -0.01 0.32
N ILE A 82 -4.08 -0.25 1.21
CA ILE A 82 -4.90 0.80 1.82
C ILE A 82 -4.58 0.76 3.31
N THR A 83 -4.12 1.88 3.83
CA THR A 83 -3.71 2.04 5.22
C THR A 83 -4.40 3.25 5.85
N GLY A 84 -4.13 3.49 7.12
CA GLY A 84 -4.63 4.62 7.87
C GLY A 84 -4.29 4.52 9.35
N GLY A 85 -4.93 5.37 10.14
CA GLY A 85 -5.06 5.18 11.57
C GLY A 85 -6.37 4.47 11.94
N GLU A 86 -6.52 4.19 13.23
CA GLU A 86 -7.74 3.65 13.83
C GLU A 86 -8.50 4.78 14.55
N PRO A 87 -9.29 5.61 13.83
CA PRO A 87 -10.20 6.55 14.46
C PRO A 87 -11.32 5.77 15.16
N MET A 88 -11.71 6.22 16.34
CA MET A 88 -12.93 5.70 16.97
C MET A 88 -14.14 6.28 16.25
N LEU A 89 -15.06 5.40 15.83
CA LEU A 89 -16.40 5.74 15.35
C LEU A 89 -17.28 6.26 16.49
#